data_AF-A0A969MX75-F1
#
_entry.id   AF-A0A969MX75-F1
#
_cell.length_a   1.000
_cell.length_b   1.000
_cell.length_c   1.000
_cell.angle_alpha   90.00
_cell.angle_beta   90.00
_cell.angle_gamma   90.00
#
_symmetry.space_group_name_H-M   'P 1'
#
loop_
_entity.id
_entity.type
_entity.pdbx_description
1 polymer ?
#
loop_
_entity_poly.entity_id
_entity_poly.type
_entity_poly.pdbx_seq_one_letter_code
_entity_poly.pdbx_strand_id
1 'polypeptide(L)' 'MNWIEPSTLVSFGDLNVDNGPAVYPFLQPAARTALSRAISARGRKLYVNSAYRTIAQQLMLYNQ' A
#
# COMPACT_ATOMS: atom_id res chain seq x y z
N MET A 1 0.31 21.80 6.09
CA MET A 1 -0.13 20.45 5.70
C MET A 1 0.24 20.19 4.23
N ASN A 2 1.53 20.29 3.86
CA ASN A 2 2.04 20.16 2.48
C ASN A 2 3.53 19.74 2.45
N TRP A 3 4.02 19.02 3.47
CA TRP A 3 5.35 18.41 3.41
C TRP A 3 5.19 16.90 3.52
N ILE A 4 5.29 16.23 2.38
CA ILE A 4 5.66 14.81 2.36
C ILE A 4 7.18 14.84 2.42
N GLU A 5 7.74 14.53 3.59
CA GLU A 5 9.18 14.33 3.69
C GLU A 5 9.58 13.23 2.70
N PRO A 6 10.74 13.35 2.01
CA PRO A 6 11.22 12.27 1.17
C PRO A 6 11.12 10.92 1.89
N SER A 7 10.66 9.90 1.18
CA SER A 7 10.49 8.55 1.72
C SER A 7 9.41 8.37 2.80
N THR A 8 8.50 9.33 3.01
CA THR A 8 7.29 9.14 3.86
C THR A 8 6.44 7.97 3.36
N LEU A 9 6.38 7.78 2.04
CA LEU A 9 5.76 6.65 1.37
C LEU A 9 6.77 5.99 0.45
N VAL A 10 6.79 4.66 0.45
CA VAL A 10 7.63 3.83 -0.41
C VAL A 10 6.75 2.83 -1.15
N SER A 11 7.13 2.54 -2.40
CA SER A 11 6.43 1.52 -3.18
C SER A 11 6.68 0.13 -2.60
N PHE A 12 5.65 -0.70 -2.60
CA PHE A 12 5.75 -2.14 -2.36
C PHE A 12 5.41 -2.96 -3.61
N GLY A 13 5.31 -2.32 -4.78
CA GLY A 13 4.97 -3.00 -6.04
C GLY A 13 5.97 -4.09 -6.46
N ASP A 14 7.16 -4.11 -5.88
CA ASP A 14 8.18 -5.15 -6.05
C ASP A 14 7.99 -6.37 -5.15
N LEU A 15 7.12 -6.30 -4.13
CA LEU A 15 6.85 -7.42 -3.23
C LEU A 15 5.95 -8.47 -3.89
N ASN A 16 6.09 -9.74 -3.48
CA ASN A 16 5.30 -10.86 -3.99
C ASN A 16 3.85 -10.85 -3.47
N VAL A 17 3.05 -9.90 -3.94
CA VAL A 17 1.61 -9.75 -3.66
C VAL A 17 0.83 -9.53 -4.95
N ASP A 18 -0.44 -9.92 -4.94
CA ASP A 18 -1.40 -9.51 -5.96
C ASP A 18 -2.16 -8.28 -5.45
N ASN A 19 -2.38 -7.31 -6.33
CA ASN A 19 -3.09 -6.08 -6.00
C ASN A 19 -4.46 -6.06 -6.68
N GLY A 20 -5.46 -5.56 -5.98
CA GLY A 20 -6.73 -5.19 -6.59
C GLY A 20 -6.59 -4.00 -7.55
N PRO A 21 -7.56 -3.82 -8.47
CA PRO A 21 -7.45 -2.85 -9.57
C PRO A 21 -7.34 -1.39 -9.12
N ALA A 22 -7.83 -1.06 -7.92
CA ALA A 22 -7.83 0.29 -7.35
C ALA A 22 -6.77 0.50 -6.26
N VAL A 23 -5.81 -0.41 -6.11
CA VAL A 23 -4.77 -0.30 -5.08
C VAL A 23 -3.65 0.60 -5.56
N TYR A 24 -3.31 1.61 -4.74
CA TYR A 24 -2.10 2.38 -4.90
C TYR A 24 -0.99 1.78 -4.03
N PRO A 25 0.07 1.17 -4.62
CA PRO A 25 0.96 0.28 -3.90
C PRO A 25 2.04 1.03 -3.10
N PHE A 26 1.60 1.94 -2.23
CA PHE A 26 2.45 2.73 -1.36
C PHE A 26 2.11 2.48 0.11
N LEU A 27 3.14 2.42 0.95
CA LEU A 27 3.05 2.29 2.40
C LEU A 27 4.13 3.13 3.08
N GLN A 28 3.98 3.40 4.38
CA GLN A 28 5.09 3.91 5.19
C GLN A 28 6.24 2.88 5.21
N PRO A 29 7.52 3.30 5.30
CA PRO A 29 8.67 2.41 5.27
C PRO A 29 8.59 1.23 6.25
N ALA A 30 8.19 1.48 7.50
CA ALA A 30 8.04 0.43 8.51
C ALA A 30 6.95 -0.58 8.14
N ALA A 31 5.83 -0.12 7.58
CA ALA A 31 4.74 -0.97 7.12
C ALA A 31 5.15 -1.82 5.90
N ARG A 32 5.95 -1.29 4.97
CA ARG A 32 6.52 -2.08 3.86
C ARG A 32 7.39 -3.23 4.39
N THR A 33 8.26 -2.96 5.36
CA THR A 33 9.09 -3.99 5.99
C THR A 33 8.25 -5.05 6.70
N ALA A 34 7.21 -4.63 7.43
CA ALA A 34 6.29 -5.56 8.09
C ALA A 34 5.53 -6.43 7.07
N LEU A 35 5.04 -5.83 5.97
CA LEU A 35 4.37 -6.54 4.89
C LEU A 35 5.29 -7.59 4.25
N SER A 36 6.55 -7.23 3.97
CA SER A 36 7.55 -8.17 3.45
C SER A 36 7.71 -9.40 4.36
N ARG A 37 7.83 -9.19 5.68
CA ARG A 37 7.90 -10.29 6.66
C ARG A 37 6.63 -11.15 6.66
N ALA A 38 5.45 -10.52 6.57
CA ALA A 38 4.18 -11.23 6.54
C ALA A 38 4.02 -12.09 5.28
N ILE A 39 4.47 -11.59 4.12
CA ILE A 39 4.50 -12.36 2.86
C ILE A 39 5.39 -13.59 3.02
N SER A 40 6.61 -13.41 3.53
CA SER A 40 7.56 -14.51 3.76
C SER A 40 7.01 -15.55 4.73
N ALA A 41 6.41 -15.12 5.85
CA ALA A 41 5.87 -16.02 6.85
C ALA A 41 4.64 -16.81 6.38
N ARG A 42 3.83 -16.23 5.48
CA ARG A 42 2.58 -16.85 5.03
C ARG A 42 2.79 -18.03 4.06
N GLY A 43 3.91 -18.09 3.35
CA GLY A 43 4.21 -19.16 2.40
C GLY A 43 3.31 -19.23 1.16
N ARG A 44 2.36 -18.31 1.00
CA ARG A 44 1.49 -18.17 -0.17
C ARG A 44 1.18 -16.70 -0.47
N LYS A 45 0.99 -16.39 -1.75
CA LYS A 45 0.79 -15.01 -2.23
C LYS A 45 -0.40 -14.32 -1.55
N LEU A 46 -0.18 -13.12 -1.04
CA LEU A 46 -1.21 -12.27 -0.44
C LEU A 46 -1.95 -11.49 -1.52
N TYR A 47 -3.24 -11.24 -1.29
CA TYR A 47 -4.03 -10.32 -2.10
C TYR A 47 -4.29 -9.05 -1.31
N VAL A 48 -3.79 -7.91 -1.79
CA VAL A 48 -3.99 -6.59 -1.20
C VAL A 48 -5.19 -5.95 -1.89
N ASN A 49 -6.22 -5.63 -1.13
CA ASN A 49 -7.43 -4.97 -1.63
C ASN A 49 -7.44 -3.45 -1.40
N SER A 50 -6.57 -2.95 -0.52
CA SER A 50 -6.45 -1.55 -0.16
C SER A 50 -5.09 -1.25 0.45
N ALA A 51 -4.61 -0.02 0.27
CA ALA A 51 -3.34 0.48 0.78
C ALA A 51 -3.44 2.00 0.97
N TYR A 52 -2.34 2.75 0.77
CA TYR A 52 -2.40 4.21 0.78
C TYR A 52 -3.45 4.74 -0.18
N ARG A 53 -4.21 5.72 0.29
CA ARG A 53 -5.25 6.42 -0.46
C ARG A 53 -5.13 7.92 -0.21
N THR A 54 -5.13 8.71 -1.27
CA THR A 54 -5.20 10.17 -1.14
C THR A 54 -6.60 10.62 -0.71
N ILE A 55 -6.72 11.85 -0.20
CA ILE A 55 -8.04 12.42 0.14
C ILE A 55 -8.95 12.49 -1.11
N ALA A 56 -8.41 12.80 -2.28
CA ALA A 56 -9.19 12.80 -3.53
C ALA A 56 -9.72 11.40 -3.89
N GLN A 57 -8.87 10.37 -3.79
CA GLN A 57 -9.30 8.98 -4.00
C GLN A 57 -10.33 8.54 -2.95
N GLN A 58 -10.19 8.97 -1.69
CA GLN A 58 -11.15 8.67 -0.63
C GLN A 58 -12.50 9.38 -0.86
N LEU A 59 -12.49 10.62 -1.36
CA LEU A 59 -13.71 11.33 -1.74
C LEU A 59 -14.43 10.63 -2.90
N MET A 60 -13.69 10.20 -3.94
CA MET A 60 -14.25 9.42 -5.03
C MET A 60 -14.88 8.11 -4.54
N LEU A 61 -14.23 7.40 -3.62
CA LEU A 61 -14.77 6.19 -3.01
C LEU A 61 -16.01 6.44 -2.15
N TYR A 62 -16.06 7.58 -1.44
CA TYR A 62 -17.20 7.96 -0.60
C TYR A 62 -18.46 8.29 -1.42
N ASN A 63 -18.28 8.82 -2.64
CA ASN A 63 -19.37 9.24 -3.53
C ASN A 63 -19.82 8.15 -4.53
N GLN A 64 -19.37 6.90 -4.38
CA GLN A 64 -19.85 5.74 -5.14
C GLN A 64 -21.10 5.15 -4.49
#